data_AF-R6IK67-F1
#
_entry.id   AF-R6IK67-F1
#
_cell.length_a   1.000
_cell.length_b   1.000
_cell.length_c   1.000
_cell.angle_alpha   90.00
_cell.angle_beta   90.00
_cell.angle_gamma   90.00
#
_symmetry.space_group_name_H-M   'P 1'
#
loop_
_entity.id
_entity.type
_entity.pdbx_description
1 polymer ?
#
loop_
_entity_poly.entity_id
_entity_poly.type
_entity_poly.pdbx_seq_one_letter_code
_entity_poly.pdbx_strand_id
1 'polypeptide(L)'
;MSSSFLETWAVMEIYKSFSNCGQISPLGYYRDFNSREVELVLNVDGSIHPLAIRKSSSPVKEAKKFDILRPVTEGERALKLGAGGVICFANDLLPIDARNWYIPAGLL
;
A
#
# COMPACT_ATOMS: atom_id res chain seq x y z
N MET A 1 7.28 -12.29 -17.21
CA MET A 1 6.26 -12.27 -16.14
C MET A 1 5.81 -10.83 -15.92
N SER A 2 4.54 -10.51 -16.21
CA SER A 2 3.98 -9.15 -16.04
C SER A 2 4.05 -8.66 -14.58
N SER A 3 4.25 -7.37 -14.33
CA SER A 3 4.14 -6.75 -12.99
C SER A 3 2.73 -6.87 -12.43
N SER A 4 1.73 -6.72 -13.29
CA SER A 4 0.30 -6.74 -12.95
C SER A 4 -0.16 -8.04 -12.29
N PHE A 5 0.52 -9.17 -12.55
CA PHE A 5 0.18 -10.43 -11.89
C PHE A 5 0.43 -10.37 -10.38
N LEU A 6 1.60 -9.86 -9.96
CA LEU A 6 1.94 -9.76 -8.54
C LEU A 6 1.04 -8.74 -7.84
N GLU A 7 0.74 -7.63 -8.51
CA GLU A 7 -0.18 -6.60 -8.02
C GLU A 7 -1.57 -7.18 -7.75
N THR A 8 -2.17 -7.82 -8.76
CA THR A 8 -3.49 -8.47 -8.60
C THR A 8 -3.46 -9.55 -7.53
N TRP A 9 -2.43 -10.40 -7.50
CA TRP A 9 -2.31 -11.44 -6.48
C TRP A 9 -2.27 -10.85 -5.07
N ALA A 10 -1.41 -9.87 -4.81
CA ALA A 10 -1.27 -9.26 -3.49
C ALA A 10 -2.55 -8.53 -3.05
N VAL A 11 -3.22 -7.81 -3.97
CA VAL A 11 -4.52 -7.17 -3.68
C VAL A 11 -5.57 -8.23 -3.30
N MET A 12 -5.60 -9.36 -4.00
CA MET A 12 -6.54 -10.45 -3.72
C MET A 12 -6.24 -11.20 -2.42
N GLU A 13 -4.97 -11.39 -2.03
CA GLU A 13 -4.61 -11.92 -0.72
C GLU A 13 -5.13 -11.00 0.40
N ILE A 14 -4.85 -9.70 0.29
CA ILE A 14 -5.33 -8.71 1.28
C ILE A 14 -6.87 -8.70 1.34
N TYR A 15 -7.55 -8.70 0.19
CA TYR A 15 -9.02 -8.80 0.14
C TYR A 15 -9.53 -10.04 0.89
N LYS A 16 -8.93 -11.20 0.64
CA LYS A 16 -9.33 -12.46 1.30
C LYS A 16 -9.12 -12.39 2.81
N SER A 17 -8.05 -11.77 3.29
CA SER A 17 -7.77 -11.66 4.73
C SER A 17 -8.91 -10.95 5.49
N PHE A 18 -9.54 -9.93 4.90
CA PHE A 18 -10.75 -9.32 5.46
C PHE A 18 -12.01 -10.15 5.18
N SER A 19 -12.22 -10.57 3.93
CA SER A 19 -13.45 -11.26 3.52
C SER A 19 -13.66 -12.60 4.25
N ASN A 20 -12.59 -13.34 4.52
CA ASN A 20 -12.64 -14.60 5.26
C ASN A 20 -13.01 -14.41 6.74
N CYS A 21 -12.82 -13.20 7.28
CA CYS A 21 -13.27 -12.81 8.60
C CYS A 21 -14.69 -12.21 8.60
N GLY A 22 -15.40 -12.25 7.46
CA GLY A 22 -16.71 -11.62 7.30
C GLY A 22 -16.65 -10.08 7.32
N GLN A 23 -15.48 -9.48 7.12
CA GLN A 23 -15.29 -8.04 7.13
C GLN A 23 -15.37 -7.46 5.71
N ILE A 24 -15.88 -6.24 5.59
CA ILE A 24 -15.82 -5.48 4.33
C ILE A 24 -14.38 -5.00 4.17
N SER A 25 -13.74 -5.42 3.08
CA SER A 25 -12.35 -5.05 2.78
C SER A 25 -12.26 -3.54 2.52
N PRO A 26 -11.48 -2.76 3.29
CA PRO A 26 -11.39 -1.31 3.15
C PRO A 26 -10.41 -0.89 2.04
N LEU A 27 -10.54 -1.50 0.86
CA LEU A 27 -9.64 -1.28 -0.27
C LEU A 27 -10.05 -0.03 -1.04
N GLY A 28 -9.06 0.79 -1.38
CA GLY A 28 -9.20 1.97 -2.21
C GLY A 28 -8.04 2.09 -3.20
N TYR A 29 -8.21 3.00 -4.14
CA TYR A 29 -7.22 3.29 -5.18
C TYR A 29 -7.05 4.79 -5.31
N TYR A 30 -5.82 5.24 -5.59
CA TYR A 30 -5.50 6.64 -5.79
C TYR A 30 -4.62 6.84 -7.03
N ARG A 31 -5.06 7.75 -7.89
CA ARG A 31 -4.34 8.21 -9.08
C ARG A 31 -4.48 9.71 -9.21
N ASP A 32 -3.37 10.40 -9.46
CA ASP A 32 -3.39 11.83 -9.74
C ASP A 32 -3.55 12.13 -11.25
N PHE A 33 -3.69 13.42 -11.57
CA PHE A 33 -3.80 13.89 -12.94
C PHE A 33 -2.54 13.65 -13.80
N ASN A 34 -1.38 13.42 -13.17
CA ASN A 34 -0.12 13.09 -13.85
C ASN A 34 0.04 11.58 -14.08
N SER A 35 -1.02 10.79 -13.86
CA SER A 35 -0.97 9.33 -13.95
C SER A 35 0.04 8.67 -13.00
N ARG A 36 0.37 9.33 -11.89
CA ARG A 36 1.07 8.70 -10.78
C ARG A 36 0.04 7.97 -9.94
N GLU A 37 0.39 6.79 -9.47
CA GLU A 37 -0.54 5.86 -8.82
C GLU A 37 0.07 5.28 -7.55
N VAL A 38 -0.81 4.97 -6.60
CA VAL A 38 -0.52 4.06 -5.48
C VAL A 38 -1.32 2.78 -5.76
N GLU A 39 -0.65 1.63 -5.78
CA GLU A 39 -1.27 0.37 -6.20
C GLU A 39 -2.46 -0.02 -5.32
N LEU A 40 -2.39 0.21 -4.01
CA LEU A 40 -3.49 -0.02 -3.08
C LEU A 40 -3.45 1.00 -1.93
N VAL A 41 -4.62 1.45 -1.50
CA VAL A 41 -4.79 2.25 -0.28
C VAL A 41 -5.76 1.53 0.64
N LEU A 42 -5.39 1.31 1.91
CA LEU A 42 -6.29 0.76 2.92
C LEU A 42 -6.85 1.88 3.79
N ASN A 43 -8.17 1.94 3.96
CA ASN A 43 -8.81 2.90 4.87
C ASN A 43 -9.24 2.21 6.17
N VAL A 44 -8.35 2.24 7.17
CA VAL A 44 -8.55 1.56 8.46
C VAL A 44 -8.59 2.61 9.55
N ASP A 45 -9.66 2.58 10.36
CA ASP A 45 -9.86 3.49 11.50
C ASP A 45 -9.70 4.98 11.16
N GLY A 46 -10.19 5.37 9.98
CA GLY A 46 -10.11 6.75 9.48
C GLY A 46 -8.72 7.20 9.06
N SER A 47 -7.78 6.26 8.90
CA SER A 47 -6.43 6.49 8.40
C SER A 47 -6.18 5.74 7.09
N ILE A 48 -5.58 6.43 6.12
CA ILE A 48 -5.18 5.85 4.84
C ILE A 48 -3.76 5.28 4.94
N HIS A 49 -3.62 4.01 4.60
CA HIS A 49 -2.35 3.28 4.59
C HIS A 49 -1.99 2.94 3.15
N PRO A 50 -0.99 3.62 2.56
CA PRO A 50 -0.59 3.35 1.18
C PRO A 50 0.26 2.10 1.07
N LEU A 51 -0.02 1.30 0.04
CA LEU A 51 0.70 0.09 -0.28
C LEU A 51 1.21 0.13 -1.72
N ALA A 52 2.51 -0.07 -1.88
CA ALA A 52 3.12 -0.33 -3.18
C ALA A 52 3.48 -1.80 -3.32
N ILE A 53 3.50 -2.33 -4.55
CA ILE A 53 3.75 -3.75 -4.80
C ILE A 53 4.90 -3.92 -5.79
N ARG A 54 5.99 -4.57 -5.39
CA ARG A 54 7.22 -4.65 -6.19
C ARG A 54 7.87 -6.03 -6.13
N LYS A 55 8.43 -6.46 -7.25
CA LYS A 55 9.21 -7.71 -7.32
C LYS A 55 10.61 -7.60 -6.71
N SER A 56 11.21 -6.41 -6.70
CA SER A 56 12.52 -6.22 -6.09
C SER A 56 12.44 -6.46 -4.59
N SER A 57 13.44 -7.10 -3.98
CA SER A 57 13.51 -7.33 -2.53
C SER A 57 13.89 -6.09 -1.72
N SER A 58 14.38 -5.02 -2.36
CA SER A 58 14.74 -3.76 -1.68
C SER A 58 14.38 -2.50 -2.52
N PRO A 59 13.08 -2.21 -2.73
CA PRO A 59 12.61 -1.09 -3.54
C PRO A 59 12.56 0.25 -2.78
N VAL A 60 13.71 0.74 -2.28
CA VAL A 60 13.81 1.91 -1.37
C VAL A 60 13.10 3.16 -1.91
N LYS A 61 13.15 3.38 -3.23
CA LYS A 61 12.58 4.57 -3.87
C LYS A 61 11.06 4.59 -3.87
N GLU A 62 10.39 3.46 -3.61
CA GLU A 62 8.94 3.36 -3.80
C GLU A 62 8.12 3.91 -2.66
N ALA A 63 8.67 3.96 -1.45
CA ALA A 63 8.05 4.70 -0.35
C ALA A 63 7.88 6.20 -0.68
N LYS A 64 8.75 6.78 -1.53
CA LYS A 64 8.63 8.19 -1.95
C LYS A 64 7.39 8.46 -2.82
N LYS A 65 6.82 7.43 -3.45
CA LYS A 65 5.59 7.58 -4.23
C LYS A 65 4.41 7.98 -3.35
N PHE A 66 4.44 7.64 -2.07
CA PHE A 66 3.36 7.95 -1.12
C PHE A 66 3.19 9.45 -0.88
N ASP A 67 4.17 10.29 -1.25
CA ASP A 67 4.04 11.75 -1.24
C ASP A 67 2.91 12.26 -2.16
N ILE A 68 2.47 11.45 -3.12
CA ILE A 68 1.31 11.75 -3.96
C ILE A 68 0.01 11.92 -3.15
N LEU A 69 -0.05 11.36 -1.93
CA LEU A 69 -1.21 11.45 -1.04
C LEU A 69 -1.21 12.72 -0.18
N ARG A 70 -0.15 13.53 -0.18
CA ARG A 70 -0.11 14.78 0.60
C ARG A 70 -1.35 15.67 0.40
N PRO A 71 -1.88 15.87 -0.83
CA PRO A 71 -3.06 16.71 -1.04
C PRO A 71 -4.32 16.20 -0.33
N VAL A 72 -4.45 14.89 -0.08
CA VAL A 72 -5.62 14.34 0.63
C VAL A 72 -5.46 14.40 2.16
N THR A 73 -4.28 14.76 2.64
CA THR A 73 -3.96 14.92 4.07
C THR A 73 -4.05 16.38 4.55
N GLU A 74 -4.42 17.29 3.65
CA GLU A 74 -4.50 18.73 3.90
C GLU A 74 -5.96 19.22 3.72
N GLY A 75 -6.34 20.28 4.46
CA GLY A 75 -7.66 20.91 4.36
C GLY A 75 -8.71 20.44 5.39
N GLU A 76 -9.93 20.96 5.26
CA GLU A 76 -11.03 20.76 6.25
C GLU A 76 -11.52 19.31 6.35
N ARG A 77 -11.27 18.49 5.33
CA ARG A 77 -11.60 17.05 5.29
C ARG A 77 -10.35 16.18 5.13
N ALA A 78 -9.24 16.61 5.72
CA ALA A 78 -7.97 15.91 5.70
C ALA A 78 -8.12 14.47 6.23
N LEU A 79 -7.63 13.52 5.43
CA LEU A 79 -7.48 12.12 5.86
C LEU A 79 -6.18 11.97 6.65
N LYS A 80 -6.19 11.12 7.67
CA LYS A 80 -4.97 10.80 8.43
C LYS A 80 -4.11 9.85 7.59
N LEU A 81 -2.83 10.17 7.44
CA LEU A 81 -1.87 9.26 6.80
C LEU A 81 -1.31 8.29 7.83
N GLY A 82 -1.62 7.01 7.67
CA GLY A 82 -1.07 5.93 8.48
C GLY A 82 0.30 5.47 7.98
N ALA A 83 0.80 4.37 8.55
CA ALA A 83 2.02 3.73 8.06
C ALA A 83 1.86 3.24 6.62
N GLY A 84 2.90 3.41 5.81
CA GLY A 84 2.95 2.88 4.45
C GLY A 84 3.68 1.54 4.39
N GLY A 85 3.47 0.81 3.31
CA GLY A 85 4.09 -0.50 3.11
C GLY A 85 4.48 -0.73 1.66
N VAL A 86 5.61 -1.37 1.44
CA VAL A 86 5.99 -1.90 0.13
C VAL A 86 5.99 -3.42 0.21
N ILE A 87 4.97 -4.03 -0.38
CA ILE A 87 4.85 -5.47 -0.52
C ILE A 87 5.89 -5.93 -1.53
N CYS A 88 6.81 -6.79 -1.11
CA CYS A 88 7.92 -7.21 -1.94
C CYS A 88 8.50 -8.57 -1.55
N PHE A 89 9.50 -9.04 -2.30
CA PHE A 89 10.23 -10.28 -1.98
C PHE A 89 11.39 -10.07 -1.00
N ALA A 90 11.24 -9.13 -0.05
CA ALA A 90 12.09 -9.10 1.13
C ALA A 90 11.89 -10.38 1.95
N ASN A 91 12.92 -10.82 2.66
CA ASN A 91 12.84 -12.03 3.50
C ASN A 91 12.12 -11.77 4.83
N ASP A 92 12.22 -10.54 5.34
CA ASP A 92 11.69 -10.14 6.65
C ASP A 92 10.95 -8.80 6.57
N LEU A 93 10.13 -8.54 7.58
CA LEU A 93 9.50 -7.24 7.81
C LEU A 93 10.56 -6.22 8.24
N LEU A 94 10.89 -5.29 7.35
CA LEU A 94 12.02 -4.36 7.56
C LEU A 94 11.57 -2.91 7.45
N PRO A 95 12.03 -1.99 8.31
CA PRO A 95 11.72 -0.57 8.16
C PRO A 95 12.46 0.02 6.96
N ILE A 96 11.75 0.81 6.15
CA ILE A 96 12.32 1.65 5.07
C ILE A 96 12.69 3.02 5.63
N ASP A 97 11.77 3.60 6.40
CA ASP A 97 11.94 4.85 7.14
C ASP A 97 11.01 4.85 8.37
N ALA A 98 10.86 5.99 9.05
CA ALA A 98 10.07 6.12 10.27
C ALA A 98 8.57 5.76 10.12
N ARG A 99 8.03 5.73 8.90
CA ARG A 99 6.61 5.48 8.62
C ARG A 99 6.36 4.34 7.64
N ASN A 100 7.38 3.83 6.97
CA ASN A 100 7.23 2.90 5.86
C ASN A 100 8.00 1.59 6.10
N TRP A 101 7.41 0.47 5.67
CA TRP A 101 7.95 -0.87 5.88
C TRP A 101 8.04 -1.68 4.57
N TYR A 102 9.05 -2.52 4.44
CA TYR A 102 9.02 -3.64 3.50
C TYR A 102 8.21 -4.77 4.12
N ILE A 103 7.18 -5.21 3.40
CA ILE A 103 6.29 -6.29 3.82
C ILE A 103 6.58 -7.49 2.90
N PRO A 104 7.18 -8.58 3.42
CA PRO A 104 7.35 -9.79 2.64
C PRO A 104 6.02 -10.27 2.07
N ALA A 105 5.97 -10.51 0.76
CA ALA A 105 4.78 -11.03 0.08
C ALA A 105 4.30 -12.36 0.70
N GLY A 106 5.21 -13.16 1.25
CA GLY A 106 4.88 -14.41 1.94
C GLY A 106 4.17 -14.25 3.29
N LEU A 107 3.99 -13.02 3.79
CA LEU A 107 3.19 -12.73 5.00
C LEU A 107 1.74 -12.34 4.68
N LEU A 108 1.39 -12.17 3.40
CA LEU A 108 0.03 -11.82 2.99
C LEU A 108 -0.95 -12.99 3.14
#